data_AF-A0AAC9U2Z3-F1
#
_entry.id   AF-A0AAC9U2Z3-F1
#
_cell.length_a   1.000
_cell.length_b   1.000
_cell.length_c   1.000
_cell.angle_alpha   90.00
_cell.angle_beta   90.00
_cell.angle_gamma   90.00
#
_symmetry.space_group_name_H-M   'P 1'
#
loop_
_entity.id
_entity.type
_entity.pdbx_description
1 polymer ?
#
loop_
_entity_poly.entity_id
_entity_poly.type
_entity_poly.pdbx_seq_one_letter_code
_entity_poly.pdbx_strand_id
1 'polypeptide(L)'
;MSNAALLRQALSQRTALLADAQAANTNCFRVFHGTVEGINGLTIDRYGDAWLVQSFHESLPQDELTALSDELLKVEDLPVIYNDRSNKNSRILNALTDDLECFARAEQQMLENDIHFISKLRHEGQDPLLFLDMRIGREYVKAHSKGKTVLNLFSYTCGIGTAAAVGGATKVTNVDFSSFALAAGRRNAELNEVGDTCEFIQSDAFPAMRQLAGMKVGGRHNQKLPSYPKLAPRQFDLVFLDPPRFAKSPFGIVDLVNDYQSLFKPAMMTTRTGGTIVCCNNVAKVERETWLKSLIRCVEKQGREVSQIEWLHCHDDFPSFDGNHPLKIVALTLN
;
A
#
# COMPACT_ATOMS: atom_id res chain seq x y z
N MET A 1 25.74 19.95 0.13
CA MET A 1 24.66 20.70 0.81
C MET A 1 24.38 20.01 2.14
N SER A 2 24.00 20.71 3.20
CA SER A 2 23.61 20.03 4.45
C SER A 2 22.27 19.31 4.29
N ASN A 3 21.98 18.32 5.13
CA ASN A 3 20.73 17.57 5.09
C ASN A 3 19.50 18.49 5.27
N ALA A 4 19.59 19.48 6.15
CA ALA A 4 18.57 20.52 6.30
C ALA A 4 18.37 21.37 5.03
N ALA A 5 19.45 21.66 4.26
CA ALA A 5 19.32 22.37 2.99
C ALA A 5 18.61 21.50 1.93
N LEU A 6 18.89 20.19 1.88
CA LEU A 6 18.19 19.25 1.00
C LEU A 6 16.71 19.13 1.37
N LEU A 7 16.38 19.03 2.66
CA LEU A 7 14.99 19.02 3.14
C LEU A 7 14.26 20.32 2.76
N ARG A 8 14.86 21.49 2.95
CA ARG A 8 14.24 22.77 2.52
C ARG A 8 13.96 22.80 1.02
N GLN A 9 14.86 22.26 0.21
CA GLN A 9 14.65 22.15 -1.24
C GLN A 9 13.47 21.21 -1.56
N ALA A 10 13.43 20.05 -0.91
CA ALA A 10 12.34 19.07 -1.05
C ALA A 10 10.97 19.63 -0.62
N LEU A 11 10.93 20.37 0.49
CA LEU A 11 9.72 21.07 0.96
C LEU A 11 9.26 22.14 -0.03
N SER A 12 10.20 22.94 -0.56
CA SER A 12 9.89 23.95 -1.59
C SER A 12 9.26 23.32 -2.83
N GLN A 13 9.78 22.18 -3.28
CA GLN A 13 9.22 21.41 -4.40
C GLN A 13 7.81 20.87 -4.11
N ARG A 14 7.44 20.69 -2.84
CA ARG A 14 6.13 20.17 -2.40
C ARG A 14 5.14 21.26 -2.00
N THR A 15 5.44 22.55 -2.23
CA THR A 15 4.55 23.66 -1.82
C THR A 15 3.12 23.48 -2.35
N ALA A 16 2.95 23.08 -3.62
CA ALA A 16 1.63 22.81 -4.19
C ALA A 16 0.95 21.61 -3.52
N LEU A 17 1.68 20.49 -3.35
CA LEU A 17 1.18 19.29 -2.69
C LEU A 17 0.72 19.56 -1.24
N LEU A 18 1.45 20.38 -0.48
CA LEU A 18 1.06 20.74 0.89
C LEU A 18 -0.22 21.58 0.91
N ALA A 19 -0.38 22.50 -0.03
CA ALA A 19 -1.61 23.28 -0.18
C ALA A 19 -2.80 22.39 -0.59
N ASP A 20 -2.61 21.49 -1.54
CA ASP A 20 -3.64 20.53 -1.99
C ASP A 20 -4.01 19.56 -0.86
N ALA A 21 -3.02 19.07 -0.10
CA ALA A 21 -3.25 18.22 1.05
C ALA A 21 -4.10 18.93 2.10
N GLN A 22 -3.81 20.20 2.42
CA GLN A 22 -4.66 20.98 3.32
C GLN A 22 -6.08 21.15 2.78
N ALA A 23 -6.25 21.45 1.48
CA ALA A 23 -7.55 21.63 0.85
C ALA A 23 -8.38 20.33 0.80
N ALA A 24 -7.72 19.18 0.69
CA ALA A 24 -8.33 17.85 0.63
C ALA A 24 -8.42 17.16 2.00
N ASN A 25 -8.18 17.88 3.10
CA ASN A 25 -8.12 17.34 4.46
C ASN A 25 -7.18 16.12 4.57
N THR A 26 -6.00 16.19 3.96
CA THR A 26 -4.97 15.16 4.02
C THR A 26 -3.84 15.59 4.94
N ASN A 27 -3.56 14.82 5.98
CA ASN A 27 -2.46 15.05 6.92
C ASN A 27 -1.45 13.89 6.95
N CYS A 28 -1.39 13.10 5.88
CA CYS A 28 -0.36 12.07 5.70
C CYS A 28 0.22 12.07 4.27
N PHE A 29 1.53 12.34 4.17
CA PHE A 29 2.25 12.50 2.91
C PHE A 29 3.76 12.44 3.12
N ARG A 30 4.52 12.21 2.04
CA ARG A 30 5.99 12.23 2.09
C ARG A 30 6.53 13.63 1.84
N VAL A 31 7.39 14.12 2.74
CA VAL A 31 8.08 15.42 2.56
C VAL A 31 9.54 15.27 2.14
N PHE A 32 10.11 14.07 2.30
CA PHE A 32 11.47 13.78 1.87
C PHE A 32 11.63 12.32 1.43
N HIS A 33 12.03 12.13 0.18
CA HIS A 33 12.30 10.88 -0.50
C HIS A 33 13.79 10.77 -0.80
N GLY A 34 14.59 10.48 0.22
CA GLY A 34 16.03 10.70 0.21
C GLY A 34 16.82 9.97 -0.89
N THR A 35 16.33 8.83 -1.39
CA THR A 35 16.91 8.19 -2.58
C THR A 35 16.97 9.11 -3.79
N VAL A 36 15.99 9.99 -3.97
CA VAL A 36 15.92 10.98 -5.07
C VAL A 36 16.49 12.34 -4.65
N GLU A 37 16.43 12.64 -3.36
CA GLU A 37 16.67 14.00 -2.84
C GLU A 37 18.00 14.17 -2.10
N GLY A 38 18.92 13.21 -2.30
CA GLY A 38 20.34 13.37 -1.98
C GLY A 38 20.81 12.72 -0.68
N ILE A 39 19.95 11.99 0.03
CA ILE A 39 20.30 11.24 1.25
C ILE A 39 19.71 9.83 1.14
N ASN A 40 20.44 8.93 0.48
CA ASN A 40 19.95 7.58 0.25
C ASN A 40 19.66 6.86 1.57
N GLY A 41 18.51 6.20 1.65
CA GLY A 41 18.07 5.52 2.88
C GLY A 41 17.39 6.43 3.91
N LEU A 42 17.20 7.73 3.66
CA LEU A 42 16.42 8.60 4.54
C LEU A 42 15.03 8.86 3.96
N THR A 43 13.98 8.70 4.76
CA THR A 43 12.61 9.13 4.43
C THR A 43 12.04 9.98 5.54
N ILE A 44 11.29 11.03 5.17
CA ILE A 44 10.55 11.85 6.11
C ILE A 44 9.11 11.98 5.62
N ASP A 45 8.20 11.56 6.46
CA ASP A 45 6.77 11.48 6.18
C ASP A 45 5.98 12.20 7.28
N ARG A 46 4.85 12.81 6.94
CA ARG A 46 3.81 13.18 7.91
C ARG A 46 2.85 12.01 8.07
N TYR A 47 2.50 11.67 9.31
CA TYR A 47 1.47 10.69 9.64
C TYR A 47 0.56 11.27 10.72
N GLY A 48 -0.49 11.99 10.30
CA GLY A 48 -1.38 12.67 11.22
C GLY A 48 -0.66 13.82 11.92
N ASP A 49 -0.67 13.79 13.24
CA ASP A 49 -0.11 14.83 14.09
C ASP A 49 1.35 14.55 14.48
N ALA A 50 2.14 13.99 13.54
CA ALA A 50 3.54 13.67 13.76
C ALA A 50 4.37 13.64 12.48
N TRP A 51 5.65 13.98 12.62
CA TRP A 51 6.68 13.74 11.63
C TRP A 51 7.38 12.41 11.92
N LEU A 52 7.45 11.53 10.94
CA LEU A 52 8.18 10.26 11.01
C LEU A 52 9.44 10.35 10.17
N VAL A 53 10.60 10.35 10.84
CA VAL A 53 11.92 10.27 10.20
C VAL A 53 12.39 8.83 10.28
N GLN A 54 12.71 8.20 9.15
CA GLN A 54 13.28 6.85 9.11
C GLN A 54 14.59 6.85 8.36
N SER A 55 15.63 6.25 8.95
CA SER A 55 16.89 6.01 8.27
C SER A 55 17.14 4.51 8.08
N PHE A 56 17.60 4.13 6.91
CA PHE A 56 17.93 2.77 6.48
C PHE A 56 19.37 2.76 6.00
N HIS A 57 20.05 1.61 6.18
CA HIS A 57 21.48 1.41 5.88
C HIS A 57 22.45 2.22 6.73
N GLU A 58 22.17 3.50 6.98
CA GLU A 58 22.99 4.42 7.76
C GLU A 58 22.15 5.09 8.86
N SER A 59 22.75 5.25 10.05
CA SER A 59 22.15 6.00 11.15
C SER A 59 22.32 7.49 10.91
N LEU A 60 21.36 8.29 11.36
CA LEU A 60 21.43 9.74 11.26
C LEU A 60 22.10 10.33 12.53
N PRO A 61 23.19 11.11 12.41
CA PRO A 61 23.79 11.81 13.53
C PRO A 61 22.79 12.73 14.26
N GLN A 62 22.97 12.91 15.57
CA GLN A 62 22.02 13.65 16.41
C GLN A 62 21.91 15.13 16.02
N ASP A 63 23.02 15.75 15.62
CA ASP A 63 23.06 17.14 15.13
C ASP A 63 22.33 17.30 13.79
N GLU A 64 22.46 16.32 12.89
CA GLU A 64 21.69 16.29 11.65
C GLU A 64 20.20 16.06 11.89
N LEU A 65 19.82 15.15 12.79
CA LEU A 65 18.43 14.96 13.21
C LEU A 65 17.83 16.23 13.80
N THR A 66 18.59 16.95 14.63
CA THR A 66 18.17 18.22 15.22
C THR A 66 17.93 19.25 14.11
N ALA A 67 18.89 19.40 13.18
CA ALA A 67 18.75 20.33 12.08
C ALA A 67 17.57 20.01 11.14
N LEU A 68 17.28 18.72 10.89
CA LEU A 68 16.08 18.32 10.14
C LEU A 68 14.81 18.63 10.91
N SER A 69 14.79 18.34 12.22
CA SER A 69 13.64 18.62 13.10
C SER A 69 13.31 20.11 13.11
N ASP A 70 14.32 20.98 13.20
CA ASP A 70 14.12 22.43 13.16
C ASP A 70 13.46 22.91 11.86
N GLU A 71 13.75 22.29 10.71
CA GLU A 71 13.09 22.63 9.45
C GLU A 71 11.65 22.10 9.39
N LEU A 72 11.38 20.91 9.96
CA LEU A 72 10.03 20.34 10.03
C LEU A 72 9.10 21.16 10.94
N LEU A 73 9.60 21.62 12.09
CA LEU A 73 8.84 22.44 13.05
C LEU A 73 8.44 23.82 12.48
N LYS A 74 9.16 24.31 11.45
CA LYS A 74 8.76 25.52 10.71
C LYS A 74 7.60 25.28 9.75
N VAL A 75 7.42 24.04 9.30
CA VAL A 75 6.25 23.64 8.49
C VAL A 75 5.06 23.45 9.41
N GLU A 76 5.22 22.65 10.46
CA GLU A 76 4.20 22.45 11.48
C GLU A 76 4.82 21.94 12.79
N ASP A 77 4.38 22.51 13.90
CA ASP A 77 4.86 22.19 15.25
C ASP A 77 4.26 20.85 15.74
N LEU A 78 4.86 19.75 15.27
CA LEU A 78 4.46 18.38 15.56
C LEU A 78 5.63 17.58 16.14
N PRO A 79 5.37 16.56 16.98
CA PRO A 79 6.40 15.65 17.47
C PRO A 79 7.16 14.97 16.32
N VAL A 80 8.49 14.94 16.43
CA VAL A 80 9.38 14.25 15.50
C VAL A 80 9.76 12.88 16.07
N ILE A 81 9.30 11.82 15.40
CA ILE A 81 9.59 10.43 15.74
C ILE A 81 10.68 9.93 14.81
N TYR A 82 11.90 9.79 15.34
CA TYR A 82 13.02 9.19 14.59
C TYR A 82 13.08 7.68 14.82
N ASN A 83 13.08 6.90 13.76
CA ASN A 83 13.33 5.46 13.78
C ASN A 83 14.62 5.15 13.02
N ASP A 84 15.69 4.86 13.75
CA ASP A 84 16.93 4.31 13.20
C ASP A 84 16.73 2.83 12.85
N ARG A 85 16.71 2.51 11.56
CA ARG A 85 16.56 1.16 11.01
C ARG A 85 17.78 0.76 10.16
N SER A 86 18.94 1.33 10.46
CA SER A 86 20.17 1.16 9.66
C SER A 86 20.73 -0.27 9.63
N ASN A 87 20.46 -1.07 10.66
CA ASN A 87 21.02 -2.42 10.79
C ASN A 87 20.14 -3.51 10.11
N LYS A 88 20.63 -4.76 10.11
CA LYS A 88 19.97 -5.92 9.50
C LYS A 88 18.54 -6.10 10.00
N ASN A 89 17.65 -6.48 9.09
CA ASN A 89 16.21 -6.62 9.30
C ASN A 89 15.47 -5.31 9.66
N SER A 90 16.15 -4.17 9.66
CA SER A 90 15.56 -2.84 9.80
C SER A 90 14.70 -2.68 11.07
N ARG A 91 15.14 -3.29 12.18
CA ARG A 91 14.56 -3.07 13.51
C ARG A 91 14.98 -1.70 14.03
N ILE A 92 14.12 -1.10 14.87
CA ILE A 92 14.37 0.21 15.48
C ILE A 92 15.48 0.07 16.53
N LEU A 93 16.53 0.90 16.43
CA LEU A 93 17.72 0.83 17.28
C LEU A 93 17.77 1.91 18.35
N ASN A 94 17.17 3.07 18.08
CA ASN A 94 17.25 4.23 18.96
C ASN A 94 16.10 4.27 19.98
N ALA A 95 16.40 4.77 21.17
CA ALA A 95 15.39 5.15 22.15
C ALA A 95 14.78 6.50 21.82
N LEU A 96 13.56 6.74 22.33
CA LEU A 96 12.96 8.05 22.45
C LEU A 96 12.81 8.40 23.93
N THR A 97 12.41 9.63 24.23
CA THR A 97 11.89 9.97 25.56
C THR A 97 10.63 9.16 25.85
N ASP A 98 10.31 8.95 27.13
CA ASP A 98 9.15 8.14 27.53
C ASP A 98 7.83 8.65 26.92
N ASP A 99 7.65 9.98 26.86
CA ASP A 99 6.45 10.60 26.26
C ASP A 99 6.36 10.33 24.75
N LEU A 100 7.46 10.49 24.02
CA LEU A 100 7.49 10.23 22.58
C LEU A 100 7.39 8.73 22.26
N GLU A 101 7.94 7.86 23.10
CA GLU A 101 7.80 6.41 22.94
C GLU A 101 6.35 5.96 23.19
N CYS A 102 5.69 6.51 24.22
CA CYS A 102 4.28 6.27 24.50
C CYS A 102 3.40 6.73 23.33
N PHE A 103 3.61 7.96 22.87
CA PHE A 103 2.92 8.53 21.72
C PHE A 103 3.13 7.69 20.45
N ALA A 104 4.37 7.35 20.11
CA ALA A 104 4.68 6.64 18.87
C ALA A 104 4.14 5.20 18.82
N ARG A 105 3.98 4.54 19.98
CA ARG A 105 3.41 3.18 20.08
C ARG A 105 1.89 3.13 20.15
N ALA A 106 1.27 4.23 20.55
CA ALA A 106 -0.19 4.34 20.60
C ALA A 106 -0.78 4.29 19.19
N GLU A 107 -2.05 3.89 19.10
CA GLU A 107 -2.83 4.05 17.86
C GLU A 107 -3.01 5.54 17.59
N GLN A 108 -2.49 5.98 16.46
CA GLN A 108 -2.65 7.33 15.96
C GLN A 108 -3.69 7.31 14.85
N GLN A 109 -4.32 8.46 14.59
CA GLN A 109 -5.25 8.62 13.47
C GLN A 109 -4.67 9.63 12.48
N MET A 110 -4.96 9.38 11.21
CA MET A 110 -4.62 10.27 10.10
C MET A 110 -5.81 10.35 9.15
N LEU A 111 -5.80 11.38 8.32
CA LEU A 111 -6.82 11.68 7.34
C LEU A 111 -6.15 11.74 5.97
N GLU A 112 -6.73 11.04 5.00
CA GLU A 112 -6.33 11.10 3.60
C GLU A 112 -7.58 11.24 2.73
N ASN A 113 -7.75 12.39 2.07
CA ASN A 113 -8.88 12.68 1.21
C ASN A 113 -10.23 12.41 1.89
N ASP A 114 -10.40 12.94 3.10
CA ASP A 114 -11.54 12.73 4.01
C ASP A 114 -11.74 11.29 4.52
N ILE A 115 -10.78 10.38 4.32
CA ILE A 115 -10.85 9.01 4.83
C ILE A 115 -9.93 8.87 6.04
N HIS A 116 -10.48 8.40 7.15
CA HIS A 116 -9.74 8.16 8.37
C HIS A 116 -8.97 6.84 8.29
N PHE A 117 -7.72 6.85 8.71
CA PHE A 117 -6.90 5.65 8.85
C PHE A 117 -6.16 5.65 10.18
N ILE A 118 -5.88 4.46 10.70
CA ILE A 118 -4.99 4.31 11.85
C ILE A 118 -3.53 4.18 11.41
N SER A 119 -2.63 4.75 12.20
CA SER A 119 -1.19 4.52 12.10
C SER A 119 -0.60 4.11 13.44
N LYS A 120 0.59 3.50 13.38
CA LYS A 120 1.47 3.33 14.54
C LYS A 120 2.88 3.68 14.11
N LEU A 121 3.43 4.73 14.68
CA LEU A 121 4.72 5.28 14.28
C LEU A 121 5.89 4.38 14.73
N ARG A 122 5.68 3.62 15.81
CA ARG A 122 6.58 2.59 16.32
C ARG A 122 5.83 1.30 16.65
N HIS A 123 6.16 0.23 15.95
CA HIS A 123 5.76 -1.14 16.26
C HIS A 123 6.81 -2.13 15.73
N GLU A 124 6.58 -3.44 15.87
CA GLU A 124 7.54 -4.46 15.46
C GLU A 124 7.78 -4.50 13.95
N GLY A 125 6.81 -4.06 13.14
CA GLY A 125 6.93 -3.94 11.70
C GLY A 125 7.70 -2.70 11.23
N GLN A 126 7.85 -2.59 9.92
CA GLN A 126 8.59 -1.49 9.28
C GLN A 126 7.65 -0.35 8.88
N ASP A 127 6.47 -0.70 8.38
CA ASP A 127 5.50 0.24 7.81
C ASP A 127 4.54 0.77 8.87
N PRO A 128 4.24 2.08 8.92
CA PRO A 128 3.39 2.69 9.96
C PRO A 128 1.88 2.44 9.75
N LEU A 129 1.49 1.27 9.23
CA LEU A 129 0.12 0.79 8.98
C LEU A 129 -0.61 1.41 7.77
N LEU A 130 0.00 2.31 7.02
CA LEU A 130 -0.49 2.78 5.73
C LEU A 130 0.67 3.04 4.77
N PHE A 131 0.54 2.57 3.52
CA PHE A 131 1.47 2.87 2.45
C PHE A 131 1.03 4.15 1.72
N LEU A 132 1.78 5.24 1.88
CA LEU A 132 1.41 6.56 1.33
C LEU A 132 1.54 6.63 -0.20
N ASP A 133 2.46 5.87 -0.80
CA ASP A 133 2.60 5.73 -2.25
C ASP A 133 1.35 5.10 -2.91
N MET A 134 0.55 4.36 -2.13
CA MET A 134 -0.72 3.79 -2.57
C MET A 134 -1.91 4.77 -2.53
N ARG A 135 -1.71 6.07 -2.26
CA ARG A 135 -2.77 7.09 -2.24
C ARG A 135 -3.56 7.11 -3.56
N ILE A 136 -2.88 7.10 -4.70
CA ILE A 136 -3.54 7.09 -6.02
C ILE A 136 -4.41 5.84 -6.22
N GLY A 137 -4.00 4.69 -5.66
CA GLY A 137 -4.80 3.47 -5.69
C GLY A 137 -6.08 3.60 -4.88
N ARG A 138 -6.01 4.23 -3.70
CA ARG A 138 -7.16 4.53 -2.84
C ARG A 138 -8.11 5.54 -3.49
N GLU A 139 -7.59 6.59 -4.10
CA GLU A 139 -8.38 7.57 -4.88
C GLU A 139 -9.12 6.90 -6.04
N TYR A 140 -8.42 6.06 -6.81
CA TYR A 140 -9.01 5.33 -7.92
C TYR A 140 -10.19 4.46 -7.47
N VAL A 141 -10.01 3.63 -6.44
CA VAL A 141 -11.11 2.77 -5.99
C VAL A 141 -12.25 3.56 -5.35
N LYS A 142 -11.97 4.66 -4.64
CA LYS A 142 -13.02 5.57 -4.12
C LYS A 142 -13.89 6.10 -5.26
N ALA A 143 -13.27 6.55 -6.36
CA ALA A 143 -13.98 7.09 -7.52
C ALA A 143 -14.76 6.03 -8.32
N HIS A 144 -14.29 4.78 -8.36
CA HIS A 144 -14.81 3.76 -9.27
C HIS A 144 -15.68 2.67 -8.61
N SER A 145 -15.93 2.74 -7.30
CA SER A 145 -16.61 1.65 -6.55
C SER A 145 -18.11 1.83 -6.34
N LYS A 146 -18.70 2.99 -6.67
CA LYS A 146 -20.13 3.24 -6.43
C LYS A 146 -21.02 2.15 -7.05
N GLY A 147 -21.83 1.48 -6.23
CA GLY A 147 -22.75 0.42 -6.67
C GLY A 147 -22.10 -0.92 -7.00
N LYS A 148 -20.77 -1.06 -6.83
CA LYS A 148 -19.99 -2.22 -7.26
C LYS A 148 -19.57 -3.13 -6.11
N THR A 149 -19.35 -4.40 -6.43
CA THR A 149 -18.68 -5.36 -5.55
C THR A 149 -17.17 -5.31 -5.78
N VAL A 150 -16.41 -5.25 -4.69
CA VAL A 150 -14.96 -5.06 -4.72
C VAL A 150 -14.25 -6.22 -4.02
N LEU A 151 -13.18 -6.74 -4.63
CA LEU A 151 -12.26 -7.69 -4.01
C LEU A 151 -10.89 -7.04 -3.85
N ASN A 152 -10.40 -6.96 -2.61
CA ASN A 152 -9.09 -6.43 -2.26
C ASN A 152 -8.17 -7.57 -1.80
N LEU A 153 -7.18 -7.93 -2.61
CA LEU A 153 -6.26 -9.04 -2.39
C LEU A 153 -4.93 -8.53 -1.86
N PHE A 154 -4.35 -9.27 -0.89
CA PHE A 154 -3.19 -8.79 -0.11
C PHE A 154 -3.52 -7.48 0.59
N SER A 155 -4.71 -7.45 1.20
CA SER A 155 -5.37 -6.21 1.61
C SER A 155 -4.62 -5.44 2.70
N TYR A 156 -3.66 -6.05 3.40
CA TYR A 156 -2.93 -5.45 4.52
C TYR A 156 -3.91 -4.85 5.54
N THR A 157 -3.76 -3.56 5.87
CA THR A 157 -4.64 -2.80 6.76
C THR A 157 -5.91 -2.32 6.06
N CYS A 158 -6.27 -2.96 4.94
CA CYS A 158 -7.49 -2.74 4.17
C CYS A 158 -7.70 -1.29 3.70
N GLY A 159 -6.62 -0.53 3.47
CA GLY A 159 -6.72 0.87 3.03
C GLY A 159 -7.50 1.04 1.72
N ILE A 160 -7.16 0.22 0.71
CA ILE A 160 -7.91 0.14 -0.56
C ILE A 160 -9.37 -0.25 -0.32
N GLY A 161 -9.62 -1.28 0.48
CA GLY A 161 -10.97 -1.75 0.76
C GLY A 161 -11.84 -0.70 1.49
N THR A 162 -11.25 0.03 2.43
CA THR A 162 -11.91 1.11 3.16
C THR A 162 -12.25 2.25 2.20
N ALA A 163 -11.31 2.67 1.35
CA ALA A 163 -11.56 3.71 0.34
C ALA A 163 -12.64 3.31 -0.67
N ALA A 164 -12.65 2.04 -1.09
CA ALA A 164 -13.70 1.50 -1.96
C ALA A 164 -15.09 1.53 -1.30
N ALA A 165 -15.17 1.18 0.00
CA ALA A 165 -16.41 1.22 0.76
C ALA A 165 -16.92 2.65 0.96
N VAL A 166 -16.04 3.59 1.32
CA VAL A 166 -16.37 5.03 1.36
C VAL A 166 -16.80 5.56 -0.01
N GLY A 167 -16.21 5.03 -1.09
CA GLY A 167 -16.60 5.29 -2.49
C GLY A 167 -17.98 4.75 -2.90
N GLY A 168 -18.71 4.10 -1.98
CA GLY A 168 -20.06 3.59 -2.21
C GLY A 168 -20.12 2.17 -2.80
N ALA A 169 -19.10 1.34 -2.57
CA ALA A 169 -19.19 -0.10 -2.87
C ALA A 169 -20.40 -0.73 -2.18
N THR A 170 -21.05 -1.69 -2.83
CA THR A 170 -22.15 -2.47 -2.22
C THR A 170 -21.63 -3.57 -1.30
N LYS A 171 -20.43 -4.08 -1.59
CA LYS A 171 -19.70 -5.03 -0.74
C LYS A 171 -18.22 -4.96 -1.07
N VAL A 172 -17.38 -4.95 -0.04
CA VAL A 172 -15.93 -5.07 -0.17
C VAL A 172 -15.46 -6.33 0.53
N THR A 173 -14.77 -7.22 -0.17
CA THR A 173 -14.14 -8.41 0.40
C THR A 173 -12.63 -8.19 0.48
N ASN A 174 -12.10 -8.05 1.70
CA ASN A 174 -10.67 -7.93 1.98
C ASN A 174 -10.07 -9.30 2.31
N VAL A 175 -8.98 -9.67 1.66
CA VAL A 175 -8.27 -10.93 1.90
C VAL A 175 -6.82 -10.63 2.29
N ASP A 176 -6.42 -11.08 3.47
CA ASP A 176 -5.03 -11.03 3.92
C ASP A 176 -4.69 -12.26 4.78
N PHE A 177 -3.41 -12.61 4.85
CA PHE A 177 -2.94 -13.68 5.72
C PHE A 177 -2.81 -13.22 7.18
N SER A 178 -2.47 -11.94 7.38
CA SER A 178 -2.18 -11.34 8.69
C SER A 178 -3.46 -10.96 9.43
N SER A 179 -3.77 -11.68 10.51
CA SER A 179 -4.85 -11.31 11.42
C SER A 179 -4.65 -9.94 12.06
N PHE A 180 -3.40 -9.55 12.32
CA PHE A 180 -3.04 -8.23 12.82
C PHE A 180 -3.40 -7.12 11.82
N ALA A 181 -3.07 -7.32 10.54
CA ALA A 181 -3.39 -6.34 9.49
C ALA A 181 -4.91 -6.24 9.28
N LEU A 182 -5.63 -7.37 9.28
CA LEU A 182 -7.10 -7.37 9.19
C LEU A 182 -7.78 -6.73 10.41
N ALA A 183 -7.19 -6.83 11.60
CA ALA A 183 -7.70 -6.13 12.78
C ALA A 183 -7.56 -4.60 12.63
N ALA A 184 -6.41 -4.13 12.15
CA ALA A 184 -6.23 -2.73 11.78
C ALA A 184 -7.20 -2.30 10.66
N GLY A 185 -7.45 -3.17 9.68
CA GLY A 185 -8.42 -2.91 8.62
C GLY A 185 -9.87 -2.81 9.10
N ARG A 186 -10.27 -3.60 10.10
CA ARG A 186 -11.57 -3.44 10.77
C ARG A 186 -11.68 -2.08 11.43
N ARG A 187 -10.64 -1.67 12.16
CA ARG A 187 -10.59 -0.36 12.80
C ARG A 187 -10.71 0.78 11.78
N ASN A 188 -10.02 0.68 10.64
CA ASN A 188 -10.15 1.65 9.54
C ASN A 188 -11.59 1.72 8.99
N ALA A 189 -12.26 0.58 8.77
CA ALA A 189 -13.64 0.57 8.30
C ALA A 189 -14.62 1.14 9.34
N GLU A 190 -14.41 0.88 10.63
CA GLU A 190 -15.21 1.44 11.73
C GLU A 190 -15.07 2.96 11.84
N LEU A 191 -13.86 3.50 11.73
CA LEU A 191 -13.60 4.95 11.76
C LEU A 191 -14.33 5.71 10.65
N ASN A 192 -14.66 5.03 9.55
CA ASN A 192 -15.36 5.62 8.41
C ASN A 192 -16.82 5.14 8.30
N GLU A 193 -17.35 4.46 9.33
CA GLU A 193 -18.74 3.98 9.38
C GLU A 193 -19.14 3.04 8.21
N VAL A 194 -18.15 2.31 7.66
CA VAL A 194 -18.34 1.39 6.53
C VAL A 194 -18.05 -0.07 6.90
N GLY A 195 -18.04 -0.38 8.20
CA GLY A 195 -17.78 -1.73 8.73
C GLY A 195 -18.68 -2.81 8.11
N ASP A 196 -19.98 -2.53 7.98
CA ASP A 196 -20.97 -3.50 7.46
C ASP A 196 -20.80 -3.80 5.96
N THR A 197 -20.27 -2.83 5.20
CA THR A 197 -19.94 -2.99 3.78
C THR A 197 -18.74 -3.90 3.58
N CYS A 198 -17.85 -3.98 4.57
CA CYS A 198 -16.60 -4.73 4.50
C CYS A 198 -16.75 -6.17 5.02
N GLU A 199 -16.02 -7.09 4.40
CA GLU A 199 -15.79 -8.45 4.84
C GLU A 199 -14.28 -8.65 4.96
N PHE A 200 -13.84 -9.36 6.00
CA PHE A 200 -12.42 -9.56 6.32
C PHE A 200 -12.12 -11.05 6.40
N ILE A 201 -11.43 -11.57 5.38
CA ILE A 201 -11.13 -12.99 5.24
C ILE A 201 -9.66 -13.21 5.56
N GLN A 202 -9.38 -13.86 6.69
CA GLN A 202 -8.04 -14.35 6.99
C GLN A 202 -7.74 -15.59 6.16
N SER A 203 -6.97 -15.43 5.09
CA SER A 203 -6.59 -16.53 4.21
C SER A 203 -5.29 -16.21 3.47
N ASP A 204 -4.56 -17.27 3.12
CA ASP A 204 -3.59 -17.16 2.03
C ASP A 204 -4.33 -16.76 0.73
N ALA A 205 -3.70 -15.89 -0.07
CA ALA A 205 -4.30 -15.35 -1.29
C ALA A 205 -4.52 -16.44 -2.35
N PHE A 206 -3.66 -17.45 -2.47
CA PHE A 206 -3.81 -18.52 -3.46
C PHE A 206 -5.09 -19.34 -3.29
N PRO A 207 -5.39 -19.96 -2.13
CA PRO A 207 -6.64 -20.68 -1.95
C PRO A 207 -7.85 -19.75 -2.00
N ALA A 208 -7.75 -18.50 -1.54
CA ALA A 208 -8.85 -17.54 -1.63
C ALA A 208 -9.20 -17.21 -3.09
N MET A 209 -8.24 -16.72 -3.87
CA MET A 209 -8.43 -16.37 -5.28
C MET A 209 -8.90 -17.56 -6.10
N ARG A 210 -8.30 -18.75 -5.89
CA ARG A 210 -8.70 -19.94 -6.66
C ARG A 210 -10.13 -20.37 -6.35
N GLN A 211 -10.55 -20.37 -5.08
CA GLN A 211 -11.94 -20.69 -4.73
C GLN A 211 -12.93 -19.68 -5.32
N LEU A 212 -12.66 -18.38 -5.17
CA LEU A 212 -13.49 -17.31 -5.74
C LEU A 212 -13.57 -17.41 -7.27
N ALA A 213 -12.47 -17.80 -7.93
CA ALA A 213 -12.41 -18.03 -9.37
C ALA A 213 -13.06 -19.35 -9.83
N GLY A 214 -13.62 -20.16 -8.93
CA GLY A 214 -14.14 -21.49 -9.26
C GLY A 214 -13.07 -22.51 -9.67
N MET A 215 -11.81 -22.23 -9.35
CA MET A 215 -10.66 -23.08 -9.66
C MET A 215 -10.34 -24.02 -8.49
N LYS A 216 -9.85 -25.22 -8.82
CA LYS A 216 -9.36 -26.16 -7.80
C LYS A 216 -8.17 -25.56 -7.05
N VAL A 217 -8.22 -25.59 -5.72
CA VAL A 217 -7.08 -25.28 -4.85
C VAL A 217 -6.07 -26.44 -4.96
N GLY A 218 -4.90 -26.15 -5.52
CA GLY A 218 -3.78 -27.09 -5.58
C GLY A 218 -2.74 -26.75 -4.52
N GLY A 219 -2.03 -27.78 -4.03
CA GLY A 219 -0.82 -27.62 -3.21
C GLY A 219 0.42 -28.06 -3.96
N ARG A 220 1.60 -27.84 -3.37
CA ARG A 220 2.82 -28.50 -3.86
C ARG A 220 2.67 -30.03 -3.77
N HIS A 221 3.16 -30.74 -4.78
CA HIS A 221 3.11 -32.21 -4.85
C HIS A 221 3.55 -32.84 -3.51
N ASN A 222 2.77 -33.82 -3.02
CA ASN A 222 3.01 -34.59 -1.81
C ASN A 222 2.97 -33.84 -0.46
N GLN A 223 2.39 -32.63 -0.38
CA GLN A 223 2.18 -31.94 0.90
C GLN A 223 0.69 -31.85 1.26
N LYS A 224 0.35 -32.19 2.51
CA LYS A 224 -0.97 -31.90 3.08
C LYS A 224 -1.12 -30.39 3.21
N LEU A 225 -2.14 -29.84 2.56
CA LEU A 225 -2.43 -28.41 2.65
C LEU A 225 -2.85 -28.03 4.09
N PRO A 226 -2.42 -26.86 4.59
CA PRO A 226 -2.98 -26.28 5.81
C PRO A 226 -4.50 -26.08 5.68
N SER A 227 -5.18 -25.89 6.82
CA SER A 227 -6.59 -25.46 6.81
C SER A 227 -6.71 -24.06 6.18
N TYR A 228 -7.78 -23.84 5.44
CA TYR A 228 -8.12 -22.55 4.84
C TYR A 228 -9.65 -22.39 4.82
N PRO A 229 -10.17 -21.14 4.91
CA PRO A 229 -11.61 -20.90 4.88
C PRO A 229 -12.22 -21.34 3.55
N LYS A 230 -13.45 -21.86 3.61
CA LYS A 230 -14.21 -22.26 2.43
C LYS A 230 -14.96 -21.08 1.86
N LEU A 231 -14.65 -20.74 0.61
CA LEU A 231 -15.26 -19.62 -0.10
C LEU A 231 -16.04 -20.16 -1.30
N ALA A 232 -17.23 -19.63 -1.53
CA ALA A 232 -17.99 -19.93 -2.73
C ALA A 232 -17.40 -19.17 -3.94
N PRO A 233 -17.48 -19.73 -5.16
CA PRO A 233 -17.11 -19.00 -6.37
C PRO A 233 -17.92 -17.70 -6.49
N ARG A 234 -17.22 -16.60 -6.79
CA ARG A 234 -17.80 -15.26 -6.90
C ARG A 234 -16.94 -14.41 -7.80
N GLN A 235 -17.59 -13.63 -8.64
CA GLN A 235 -16.94 -12.58 -9.42
C GLN A 235 -17.33 -11.18 -8.94
N PHE A 236 -16.40 -10.25 -9.11
CA PHE A 236 -16.44 -8.87 -8.63
C PHE A 236 -16.34 -7.89 -9.78
N ASP A 237 -16.93 -6.71 -9.58
CA ASP A 237 -16.93 -5.64 -10.57
C ASP A 237 -15.59 -4.88 -10.57
N LEU A 238 -14.91 -4.83 -9.41
CA LEU A 238 -13.56 -4.29 -9.25
C LEU A 238 -12.70 -5.24 -8.42
N VAL A 239 -11.50 -5.57 -8.90
CA VAL A 239 -10.51 -6.38 -8.18
C VAL A 239 -9.23 -5.57 -8.02
N PHE A 240 -8.66 -5.53 -6.83
CA PHE A 240 -7.38 -4.88 -6.55
C PHE A 240 -6.36 -5.93 -6.10
N LEU A 241 -5.22 -6.00 -6.78
CA LEU A 241 -4.18 -7.00 -6.60
C LEU A 241 -2.83 -6.33 -6.28
N ASP A 242 -2.48 -6.29 -5.00
CA ASP A 242 -1.22 -5.69 -4.51
C ASP A 242 -0.32 -6.69 -3.75
N PRO A 243 0.24 -7.68 -4.45
CA PRO A 243 1.05 -8.71 -3.82
C PRO A 243 2.39 -8.16 -3.30
N PRO A 244 2.97 -8.78 -2.24
CA PRO A 244 4.33 -8.47 -1.84
C PRO A 244 5.33 -8.90 -2.93
N ARG A 245 6.54 -8.32 -2.93
CA ARG A 245 7.59 -8.66 -3.91
C ARG A 245 7.85 -10.16 -4.03
N PHE A 246 7.97 -10.82 -2.88
CA PHE A 246 8.21 -12.25 -2.80
C PHE A 246 7.61 -12.79 -1.50
N ALA A 247 6.84 -13.87 -1.59
CA ALA A 247 6.32 -14.58 -0.43
C ALA A 247 6.19 -16.07 -0.75
N LYS A 248 6.36 -16.92 0.27
CA LYS A 248 6.26 -18.37 0.11
C LYS A 248 5.27 -18.91 1.13
N SER A 249 4.36 -19.75 0.66
CA SER A 249 3.45 -20.50 1.51
C SER A 249 3.33 -21.95 1.04
N PRO A 250 2.64 -22.82 1.80
CA PRO A 250 2.32 -24.18 1.35
C PRO A 250 1.47 -24.25 0.07
N PHE A 251 0.79 -23.15 -0.29
CA PHE A 251 -0.09 -23.07 -1.47
C PHE A 251 0.63 -22.59 -2.74
N GLY A 252 1.74 -21.86 -2.59
CA GLY A 252 2.45 -21.29 -3.75
C GLY A 252 3.60 -20.36 -3.39
N ILE A 253 4.19 -19.78 -4.42
CA ILE A 253 5.18 -18.70 -4.30
C ILE A 253 4.63 -17.48 -5.02
N VAL A 254 4.60 -16.35 -4.34
CA VAL A 254 4.48 -15.03 -4.93
C VAL A 254 5.88 -14.62 -5.41
N ASP A 255 6.04 -14.32 -6.71
CA ASP A 255 7.27 -13.78 -7.28
C ASP A 255 6.92 -12.76 -8.37
N LEU A 256 7.02 -11.47 -8.05
CA LEU A 256 6.60 -10.40 -8.97
C LEU A 256 7.53 -10.20 -10.17
N VAL A 257 8.67 -10.89 -10.19
CA VAL A 257 9.67 -10.79 -11.26
C VAL A 257 9.48 -11.94 -12.23
N ASN A 258 9.45 -13.16 -11.69
CA ASN A 258 9.55 -14.36 -12.51
C ASN A 258 8.18 -15.01 -12.76
N ASP A 259 7.18 -14.77 -11.91
CA ASP A 259 5.90 -15.49 -11.98
C ASP A 259 4.70 -14.67 -11.49
N TYR A 260 4.54 -13.43 -11.97
CA TYR A 260 3.34 -12.63 -11.66
C TYR A 260 2.05 -13.29 -12.20
N GLN A 261 2.15 -14.02 -13.32
CA GLN A 261 1.01 -14.63 -14.01
C GLN A 261 0.30 -15.70 -13.17
N SER A 262 1.01 -16.40 -12.27
CA SER A 262 0.39 -17.41 -11.39
C SER A 262 -0.56 -16.79 -10.36
N LEU A 263 -0.36 -15.52 -10.00
CA LEU A 263 -1.25 -14.73 -9.16
C LEU A 263 -2.31 -14.00 -9.99
N PHE A 264 -1.88 -13.39 -11.09
CA PHE A 264 -2.76 -12.60 -11.93
C PHE A 264 -3.88 -13.44 -12.53
N LYS A 265 -3.60 -14.65 -13.01
CA LYS A 265 -4.62 -15.52 -13.62
C LYS A 265 -5.82 -15.75 -12.69
N PRO A 266 -5.68 -16.31 -11.48
CA PRO A 266 -6.83 -16.54 -10.62
C PRO A 266 -7.49 -15.23 -10.18
N ALA A 267 -6.75 -14.15 -9.91
CA ALA A 267 -7.34 -12.84 -9.61
C ALA A 267 -8.21 -12.31 -10.77
N MET A 268 -7.70 -12.37 -12.00
CA MET A 268 -8.42 -11.97 -13.20
C MET A 268 -9.70 -12.81 -13.42
N MET A 269 -9.66 -14.11 -13.13
CA MET A 269 -10.84 -14.97 -13.21
C MET A 269 -11.93 -14.61 -12.19
N THR A 270 -11.58 -13.92 -11.09
CA THR A 270 -12.57 -13.32 -10.16
C THR A 270 -13.16 -12.00 -10.66
N THR A 271 -12.65 -11.42 -11.75
CA THR A 271 -13.17 -10.17 -12.31
C THR A 271 -14.28 -10.48 -13.31
N ARG A 272 -15.45 -9.85 -13.15
CA ARG A 272 -16.59 -9.99 -14.09
C ARG A 272 -16.22 -9.52 -15.49
N THR A 273 -16.96 -9.97 -16.51
CA THR A 273 -16.96 -9.34 -17.83
C THR A 273 -17.45 -7.89 -17.70
N GLY A 274 -16.74 -6.96 -18.31
CA GLY A 274 -16.90 -5.52 -18.14
C GLY A 274 -16.35 -4.97 -16.81
N GLY A 275 -15.81 -5.82 -15.94
CA GLY A 275 -15.19 -5.43 -14.67
C GLY A 275 -13.73 -5.00 -14.83
N THR A 276 -13.19 -4.36 -13.78
CA THR A 276 -11.83 -3.83 -13.78
C THR A 276 -10.95 -4.59 -12.78
N ILE A 277 -9.73 -4.94 -13.19
CA ILE A 277 -8.68 -5.39 -12.26
C ILE A 277 -7.56 -4.35 -12.21
N VAL A 278 -7.23 -3.89 -11.00
CA VAL A 278 -6.08 -3.03 -10.72
C VAL A 278 -4.94 -3.92 -10.23
N CYS A 279 -3.81 -3.86 -10.92
CA CYS A 279 -2.61 -4.66 -10.64
C CYS A 279 -1.49 -3.77 -10.16
N CYS A 280 -0.74 -4.21 -9.15
CA CYS A 280 0.42 -3.51 -8.64
C CYS A 280 1.70 -4.35 -8.78
N ASN A 281 2.82 -3.69 -9.06
CA ASN A 281 4.16 -4.29 -9.01
C ASN A 281 5.16 -3.27 -8.46
N ASN A 282 5.72 -3.54 -7.29
CA ASN A 282 6.66 -2.63 -6.60
C ASN A 282 8.14 -2.91 -6.89
N VAL A 283 8.45 -3.77 -7.86
CA VAL A 283 9.82 -4.17 -8.13
C VAL A 283 10.46 -3.26 -9.17
N ALA A 284 11.45 -2.47 -8.77
CA ALA A 284 12.15 -1.52 -9.64
C ALA A 284 12.68 -2.14 -10.95
N LYS A 285 13.28 -3.35 -10.88
CA LYS A 285 13.85 -4.05 -12.06
C LYS A 285 12.81 -4.60 -13.05
N VAL A 286 11.52 -4.58 -12.71
CA VAL A 286 10.46 -4.99 -13.64
C VAL A 286 10.13 -3.81 -14.53
N GLU A 287 10.37 -3.98 -15.84
CA GLU A 287 10.05 -2.97 -16.85
C GLU A 287 8.54 -2.94 -17.10
N ARG A 288 7.98 -1.73 -17.13
CA ARG A 288 6.55 -1.46 -17.11
C ARG A 288 5.81 -2.05 -18.32
N GLU A 289 6.31 -1.81 -19.53
CA GLU A 289 5.67 -2.23 -20.78
C GLU A 289 5.73 -3.75 -20.97
N THR A 290 6.86 -4.36 -20.61
CA THR A 290 7.06 -5.82 -20.62
C THR A 290 6.11 -6.49 -19.64
N TRP A 291 5.95 -5.93 -18.44
CA TRP A 291 4.99 -6.42 -17.46
C TRP A 291 3.55 -6.31 -17.97
N LEU A 292 3.15 -5.15 -18.51
CA LEU A 292 1.81 -4.96 -19.09
C LEU A 292 1.51 -5.97 -20.21
N LYS A 293 2.43 -6.16 -21.16
CA LYS A 293 2.30 -7.17 -22.23
C LYS A 293 2.09 -8.57 -21.66
N SER A 294 2.74 -8.90 -20.55
CA SER A 294 2.55 -10.19 -19.88
C SER A 294 1.16 -10.36 -19.28
N LEU A 295 0.55 -9.27 -18.76
CA LEU A 295 -0.81 -9.27 -18.25
C LEU A 295 -1.82 -9.44 -19.38
N ILE A 296 -1.71 -8.64 -20.44
CA ILE A 296 -2.59 -8.71 -21.63
C ILE A 296 -2.57 -10.12 -22.23
N ARG A 297 -1.38 -10.67 -22.47
CA ARG A 297 -1.24 -12.05 -22.97
C ARG A 297 -1.91 -13.09 -22.06
N CYS A 298 -1.91 -12.87 -20.75
CA CYS A 298 -2.58 -13.77 -19.80
C CYS A 298 -4.12 -13.67 -19.91
N VAL A 299 -4.65 -12.46 -20.12
CA VAL A 299 -6.08 -12.21 -20.38
C VAL A 299 -6.53 -12.91 -21.68
N GLU A 300 -5.81 -12.67 -22.77
CA GLU A 300 -6.09 -13.26 -24.10
C GLU A 300 -6.07 -14.79 -24.07
N LYS A 301 -5.12 -15.39 -23.34
CA LYS A 301 -5.04 -16.85 -23.15
C LYS A 301 -6.25 -17.46 -22.43
N GLN A 302 -7.04 -16.66 -21.71
CA GLN A 302 -8.30 -17.11 -21.11
C GLN A 302 -9.52 -16.80 -22.00
N GLY A 303 -9.32 -16.35 -23.25
CA GLY A 303 -10.39 -16.01 -24.18
C GLY A 303 -11.11 -14.71 -23.85
N ARG A 304 -10.45 -13.81 -23.10
CA ARG A 304 -10.96 -12.48 -22.73
C ARG A 304 -10.14 -11.39 -23.42
N GLU A 305 -10.65 -10.17 -23.44
CA GLU A 305 -9.97 -9.00 -24.01
C GLU A 305 -9.74 -7.91 -22.96
N VAL A 306 -8.66 -7.14 -23.10
CA VAL A 306 -8.46 -5.89 -22.35
C VAL A 306 -9.01 -4.74 -23.18
N SER A 307 -10.12 -4.15 -22.74
CA SER A 307 -10.82 -3.07 -23.46
C SER A 307 -10.34 -1.67 -23.08
N GLN A 308 -9.76 -1.51 -21.89
CA GLN A 308 -9.19 -0.26 -21.42
C GLN A 308 -7.96 -0.53 -20.55
N ILE A 309 -6.95 0.34 -20.68
CA ILE A 309 -5.72 0.35 -19.90
C ILE A 309 -5.54 1.75 -19.34
N GLU A 310 -5.37 1.86 -18.02
CA GLU A 310 -5.11 3.13 -17.34
C GLU A 310 -3.96 2.97 -16.37
N TRP A 311 -2.91 3.79 -16.54
CA TRP A 311 -1.78 3.83 -15.63
C TRP A 311 -2.08 4.80 -14.49
N LEU A 312 -1.90 4.33 -13.25
CA LEU A 312 -2.04 5.14 -12.05
C LEU A 312 -0.66 5.51 -11.54
N HIS A 313 -0.38 6.80 -11.49
CA HIS A 313 0.93 7.35 -11.14
C HIS A 313 0.93 7.81 -9.69
N CYS A 314 2.03 7.55 -8.98
CA CYS A 314 2.21 8.10 -7.64
C CYS A 314 2.19 9.62 -7.69
N HIS A 315 1.72 10.25 -6.61
CA HIS A 315 1.79 11.69 -6.44
C HIS A 315 3.23 12.17 -6.27
N ASP A 316 3.44 13.47 -6.44
CA ASP A 316 4.76 14.11 -6.43
C ASP A 316 5.50 14.02 -5.08
N ASP A 317 4.82 13.56 -4.01
CA ASP A 317 5.48 13.22 -2.74
C ASP A 317 6.39 11.98 -2.85
N PHE A 318 6.24 11.18 -3.91
CA PHE A 318 7.10 10.03 -4.24
C PHE A 318 7.82 10.23 -5.59
N PRO A 319 8.76 11.19 -5.70
CA PRO A 319 9.42 11.48 -6.96
C PRO A 319 10.29 10.31 -7.46
N SER A 320 10.63 10.31 -8.76
CA SER A 320 11.64 9.45 -9.38
C SER A 320 12.60 10.27 -10.22
N PHE A 321 13.86 9.83 -10.37
CA PHE A 321 14.86 10.49 -11.20
C PHE A 321 14.53 10.48 -12.70
N ASP A 322 13.82 9.46 -13.16
CA ASP A 322 13.63 9.13 -14.57
C ASP A 322 12.15 8.84 -14.92
N GLY A 323 11.23 9.13 -14.00
CA GLY A 323 9.81 8.80 -14.13
C GLY A 323 9.49 7.30 -14.01
N ASN A 324 10.49 6.43 -13.81
CA ASN A 324 10.30 4.99 -13.60
C ASN A 324 10.21 4.66 -12.11
N HIS A 325 9.07 4.98 -11.50
CA HIS A 325 8.83 4.64 -10.11
C HIS A 325 8.92 3.12 -9.88
N PRO A 326 9.49 2.65 -8.75
CA PRO A 326 9.49 1.23 -8.42
C PRO A 326 8.10 0.62 -8.42
N LEU A 327 7.11 1.36 -7.92
CA LEU A 327 5.69 1.03 -7.92
C LEU A 327 5.04 1.32 -9.28
N LYS A 328 4.54 0.27 -9.92
CA LYS A 328 3.68 0.31 -11.10
C LYS A 328 2.27 -0.06 -10.69
N ILE A 329 1.28 0.73 -11.10
CA ILE A 329 -0.14 0.43 -10.88
C ILE A 329 -0.88 0.59 -12.20
N VAL A 330 -1.58 -0.45 -12.65
CA VAL A 330 -2.36 -0.42 -13.89
C VAL A 330 -3.75 -0.98 -13.68
N ALA A 331 -4.77 -0.26 -14.12
CA ALA A 331 -6.15 -0.72 -14.18
C ALA A 331 -6.45 -1.28 -15.58
N LEU A 332 -7.01 -2.48 -15.64
CA LEU A 332 -7.39 -3.18 -16.85
C LEU A 332 -8.90 -3.49 -16.81
N THR A 333 -9.66 -2.96 -17.75
CA THR A 333 -11.07 -3.36 -17.95
C THR A 333 -11.12 -4.57 -18.86
N LEU A 334 -11.85 -5.60 -18.43
CA LEU A 334 -11.81 -6.93 -19.04
C LEU A 334 -13.15 -7.34 -19.64
N ASN A 335 -13.20 -7.58 -20.95
CA ASN A 335 -14.39 -8.07 -21.65
C ASN A 335 -14.38 -9.59 -21.80
#